data_AF-A0A5C6NJY0-F1
#
_entry.id   AF-A0A5C6NJY0-F1
#
_cell.length_a   1.000
_cell.length_b   1.000
_cell.length_c   1.000
_cell.angle_alpha   90.00
_cell.angle_beta   90.00
_cell.angle_gamma   90.00
#
_symmetry.space_group_name_H-M   'P 1'
#
loop_
_entity.id
_entity.type
_entity.pdbx_description
1 polymer ?
#
loop_
_entity_poly.entity_id
_entity_poly.type
_entity_poly.pdbx_seq_one_letter_code
_entity_poly.pdbx_strand_id
1 'polypeptide(L)'
;MDLASKDSYIQRLASKVISQPDQERKKKQFGKVSLNLPCCSCLYRFYSGAPKDALSEAVQAKRAKRKLERERKKRKRKEFRMKELAQQNVEEQQPELKPKAVCESAASKRNVQAIIFNKVEMVEEGYVDKVQKKKNKKQSMKGNITPLTGKNYKQLLSRVEARNAKLEGLREKDEAKARDLEEKIKWTNLLYKAEGIKIKDDEEMLRTALKKKEQKRAQRKKKWAELSGNLAEKMQQRQDKRTRNIQKRKQLKTEKKKNKARKKGRVLPEDLKKAAV
;
A
#
# COMPACT_ATOMS: atom_id res chain seq x y z
N MET A 1 -25.40 12.74 -43.87
CA MET A 1 -24.69 13.00 -42.60
C MET A 1 -23.46 13.80 -42.92
N ASP A 2 -23.57 15.12 -42.77
CA ASP A 2 -22.61 16.10 -43.29
C ASP A 2 -21.29 16.07 -42.51
N LEU A 3 -20.19 16.31 -43.21
CA LEU A 3 -18.82 16.28 -42.67
C LEU A 3 -18.66 17.25 -41.48
N ALA A 4 -19.33 18.40 -41.53
CA ALA A 4 -19.35 19.37 -40.43
C ALA A 4 -19.95 18.83 -39.11
N SER A 5 -20.94 17.94 -39.21
CA SER A 5 -21.53 17.31 -38.02
C SER A 5 -20.58 16.30 -37.37
N LYS A 6 -19.77 15.59 -38.18
CA LYS A 6 -18.75 14.65 -37.68
C LYS A 6 -17.61 15.37 -36.98
N ASP A 7 -17.16 16.50 -37.51
CA ASP A 7 -16.11 17.31 -36.88
C ASP A 7 -16.56 17.94 -35.57
N SER A 8 -17.81 18.43 -35.50
CA SER A 8 -18.37 18.93 -34.23
C SER A 8 -18.45 17.84 -33.16
N TYR A 9 -18.74 16.59 -33.56
CA TYR A 9 -18.81 15.44 -32.67
C TYR A 9 -17.42 15.03 -32.16
N ILE A 10 -16.42 15.01 -33.05
CA ILE A 10 -15.03 14.71 -32.70
C ILE A 10 -14.46 15.78 -31.76
N GLN A 11 -14.75 17.07 -31.99
CA GLN A 11 -14.31 18.16 -31.11
C GLN A 11 -14.97 18.11 -29.73
N ARG A 12 -16.25 17.73 -29.64
CA ARG A 12 -16.94 17.49 -28.35
C ARG A 12 -16.35 16.31 -27.60
N LEU A 13 -15.99 15.22 -28.29
CA LEU A 13 -15.32 14.07 -27.69
C LEU A 13 -13.92 14.42 -27.18
N ALA A 14 -13.13 15.16 -27.96
CA ALA A 14 -11.80 15.59 -27.56
C ALA A 14 -11.85 16.48 -26.30
N SER A 15 -12.79 17.42 -26.27
CA SER A 15 -13.01 18.28 -25.09
C SER A 15 -13.43 17.48 -23.85
N LYS A 16 -14.24 16.42 -24.02
CA LYS A 16 -14.68 15.54 -22.92
C LYS A 16 -13.53 14.70 -22.34
N VAL A 17 -12.59 14.27 -23.17
CA VAL A 17 -11.41 13.48 -22.75
C VAL A 17 -10.39 14.35 -22.02
N ILE A 18 -10.19 15.59 -22.48
CA ILE A 18 -9.23 16.54 -21.86
C ILE A 18 -9.77 17.09 -20.53
N SER A 19 -11.10 17.17 -20.37
CA SER A 19 -11.74 17.75 -19.18
C SER A 19 -12.06 16.73 -18.08
N GLN A 20 -11.63 15.47 -18.19
CA GLN A 20 -11.71 14.53 -17.06
C GLN A 20 -10.62 14.86 -16.04
N PRO A 21 -10.95 15.26 -14.80
CA PRO A 21 -9.96 15.38 -13.75
C PRO A 21 -9.37 14.00 -13.49
N ASP A 22 -8.03 13.91 -13.49
CA ASP A 22 -7.26 12.72 -13.12
C ASP A 22 -7.75 12.22 -11.75
N GLN A 23 -8.65 11.23 -11.75
CA GLN A 23 -8.98 10.52 -10.53
C GLN A 23 -7.73 9.74 -10.13
N GLU A 24 -7.04 10.24 -9.10
CA GLU A 24 -5.92 9.56 -8.47
C GLU A 24 -6.26 8.08 -8.26
N ARG A 25 -5.56 7.22 -9.00
CA ARG A 25 -5.69 5.76 -8.85
C ARG A 25 -5.35 5.43 -7.40
N LYS A 26 -6.36 5.01 -6.63
CA LYS A 26 -6.20 4.52 -5.25
C LYS A 26 -5.09 3.48 -5.24
N LYS A 27 -3.97 3.79 -4.58
CA LYS A 27 -2.83 2.89 -4.40
C LYS A 27 -3.33 1.62 -3.71
N LYS A 28 -3.41 0.51 -4.44
CA LYS A 28 -3.51 -0.83 -3.86
C LYS A 28 -2.33 -1.01 -2.92
N GLN A 29 -2.61 -1.30 -1.65
CA GLN A 29 -1.58 -1.67 -0.69
C GLN A 29 -1.04 -3.04 -1.12
N PHE A 30 0.14 -3.06 -1.75
CA PHE A 30 0.87 -4.30 -1.96
C PHE A 30 1.25 -4.85 -0.59
N GLY A 31 0.76 -6.06 -0.29
CA GLY A 31 1.16 -6.81 0.89
C GLY A 31 2.68 -6.97 0.93
N LYS A 32 3.25 -6.86 2.13
CA LYS A 32 4.67 -7.11 2.37
C LYS A 32 4.95 -8.59 2.06
N VAL A 33 5.47 -8.85 0.86
CA VAL A 33 6.18 -10.11 0.60
C VAL A 33 7.59 -9.89 1.11
N SER A 34 8.00 -10.69 2.10
CA SER A 34 9.37 -10.78 2.57
C SER A 34 10.29 -11.17 1.41
N LEU A 35 10.93 -10.18 0.81
CA LEU A 35 11.98 -10.38 -0.15
C LEU A 35 13.23 -10.84 0.62
N ASN A 36 13.43 -12.15 0.70
CA ASN A 36 14.77 -12.69 0.86
C ASN A 36 15.61 -12.18 -0.31
N LEU A 37 16.63 -11.38 0.01
CA LEU A 37 17.55 -10.76 -0.94
C LEU A 37 18.15 -11.81 -1.89
N PRO A 38 17.97 -11.69 -3.21
CA PRO A 38 18.79 -12.41 -4.16
C PRO A 38 20.19 -11.78 -4.17
N CYS A 39 21.19 -12.65 -4.01
CA CYS A 39 22.63 -12.36 -4.13
C CYS A 39 22.98 -11.37 -5.26
N CYS A 40 23.99 -10.52 -5.00
CA CYS A 40 24.53 -9.45 -5.86
C CYS A 40 24.82 -9.82 -7.32
N SER A 41 24.91 -11.10 -7.68
CA SER A 41 25.12 -11.54 -9.07
C SER A 41 23.90 -11.38 -9.98
N CYS A 42 22.69 -11.24 -9.44
CA CYS A 42 21.46 -11.11 -10.25
C CYS A 42 21.24 -9.70 -10.81
N LEU A 43 21.73 -8.65 -10.14
CA LEU A 43 21.52 -7.25 -10.55
C LEU A 43 22.39 -6.83 -11.75
N TYR A 44 23.50 -7.54 -12.01
CA TYR A 44 24.35 -7.24 -13.18
C TYR A 44 23.74 -7.71 -14.51
N ARG A 45 22.77 -8.62 -14.46
CA ARG A 45 22.17 -9.26 -15.66
C ARG A 45 20.96 -8.52 -16.24
N PHE A 46 20.45 -7.52 -15.53
CA PHE A 46 19.34 -6.69 -16.01
C PHE A 46 19.80 -5.49 -16.85
N TYR A 47 21.09 -5.13 -16.78
CA TYR A 47 21.67 -3.99 -17.50
C TYR A 47 22.37 -4.35 -18.82
N SER A 48 22.65 -5.63 -19.06
CA SER A 48 23.00 -6.13 -20.38
C SER A 48 21.71 -6.54 -21.09
N GLY A 49 21.35 -5.87 -22.18
CA GLY A 49 20.22 -6.25 -23.03
C GLY A 49 20.26 -7.75 -23.41
N ALA A 50 19.14 -8.24 -23.96
CA ALA A 50 18.99 -9.65 -24.34
C ALA A 50 20.27 -10.19 -25.02
N PRO A 51 20.80 -11.35 -24.57
CA PRO A 51 22.02 -11.90 -25.13
C PRO A 51 21.84 -12.06 -26.64
N LYS A 52 22.83 -11.59 -27.42
CA LYS A 52 22.80 -11.61 -28.89
C LYS A 52 22.61 -13.02 -29.48
N ASP A 53 22.82 -14.05 -28.66
CA ASP A 53 22.68 -15.47 -29.00
C ASP A 53 21.33 -16.08 -28.60
N ALA A 54 20.28 -15.26 -28.40
CA ALA A 54 18.94 -15.74 -28.00
C ALA A 54 18.28 -16.70 -29.01
N LEU A 55 18.73 -16.68 -30.26
CA LEU A 55 18.28 -17.55 -31.35
C LEU A 55 19.16 -18.79 -31.57
N SER A 56 20.30 -18.90 -30.89
CA SER A 56 21.18 -20.08 -31.00
C SER A 56 20.43 -21.35 -30.57
N GLU A 57 20.50 -22.40 -31.39
CA GLU A 57 19.83 -23.68 -31.21
C GLU A 57 20.14 -24.31 -29.83
N ALA A 58 21.39 -24.16 -29.36
CA ALA A 58 21.81 -24.62 -28.03
C ALA A 58 21.09 -23.89 -26.87
N VAL A 59 20.77 -22.61 -27.04
CA VAL A 59 20.04 -21.80 -26.05
C VAL A 59 18.54 -22.14 -26.07
N GLN A 60 17.98 -22.40 -27.25
CA GLN A 60 16.60 -22.87 -27.41
C GLN A 60 16.40 -24.26 -26.81
N ALA A 61 17.31 -25.21 -27.05
CA ALA A 61 17.29 -26.54 -26.46
C ALA A 61 17.37 -26.50 -24.92
N LYS A 62 18.21 -25.63 -24.35
CA LYS A 62 18.26 -25.40 -22.88
C LYS A 62 16.96 -24.83 -22.34
N ARG A 63 16.29 -23.93 -23.07
CA ARG A 63 15.00 -23.35 -22.69
C ARG A 63 13.87 -24.39 -22.78
N ALA A 64 13.86 -25.22 -23.81
CA ALA A 64 12.93 -26.33 -23.98
C ALA A 64 13.08 -27.37 -22.85
N LYS A 65 14.31 -27.79 -22.51
CA LYS A 65 14.58 -28.68 -21.37
C LYS A 65 14.07 -28.09 -20.04
N ARG A 66 14.30 -26.80 -19.78
CA ARG A 66 13.77 -26.11 -18.58
C ARG A 66 12.23 -26.02 -18.57
N LYS A 67 11.60 -25.90 -19.74
CA LYS A 67 10.14 -25.87 -19.86
C LYS A 67 9.54 -27.25 -19.54
N LEU A 68 10.10 -28.31 -20.12
CA LEU A 68 9.71 -29.69 -19.84
C LEU A 68 9.94 -30.07 -18.36
N GLU A 69 11.05 -29.64 -17.76
CA GLU A 69 11.33 -29.87 -16.34
C GLU A 69 10.32 -29.14 -15.43
N ARG A 70 9.94 -27.90 -15.76
CA ARG A 70 8.89 -27.15 -15.05
C ARG A 70 7.53 -27.84 -15.17
N GLU A 71 7.20 -28.39 -16.34
CA GLU A 71 5.97 -29.16 -16.52
C GLU A 71 5.97 -30.46 -15.74
N ARG A 72 7.08 -31.20 -15.71
CA ARG A 72 7.23 -32.38 -14.85
C ARG A 72 7.03 -32.04 -13.37
N LYS A 73 7.62 -30.94 -12.89
CA LYS A 73 7.43 -30.44 -11.51
C LYS A 73 5.99 -30.01 -11.22
N LYS A 74 5.32 -29.37 -12.19
CA LYS A 74 3.89 -29.01 -12.07
C LYS A 74 3.00 -30.25 -12.04
N ARG A 75 3.26 -31.26 -12.88
CA ARG A 75 2.52 -32.54 -12.88
C ARG A 75 2.67 -33.26 -11.54
N LYS A 76 3.91 -33.39 -11.02
CA LYS A 76 4.16 -33.95 -9.68
C LYS A 76 3.40 -33.20 -8.58
N ARG A 77 3.45 -31.86 -8.56
CA ARG A 77 2.70 -31.07 -7.56
C ARG A 77 1.18 -31.26 -7.65
N LYS A 78 0.63 -31.39 -8.86
CA LYS A 78 -0.79 -31.69 -9.06
C LYS A 78 -1.14 -33.10 -8.57
N GLU A 79 -0.31 -34.09 -8.88
CA GLU A 79 -0.50 -35.46 -8.41
C GLU A 79 -0.44 -35.57 -6.88
N PHE A 80 0.52 -34.90 -6.24
CA PHE A 80 0.59 -34.82 -4.78
C PHE A 80 -0.67 -34.16 -4.18
N ARG A 81 -1.13 -33.04 -4.75
CA ARG A 81 -2.36 -32.38 -4.29
C ARG A 81 -3.61 -33.27 -4.50
N MET A 82 -3.68 -34.03 -5.59
CA MET A 82 -4.77 -34.97 -5.82
C MET A 82 -4.72 -36.16 -4.86
N LYS A 83 -3.52 -36.63 -4.51
CA LYS A 83 -3.33 -37.67 -3.48
C LYS A 83 -3.70 -37.17 -2.08
N GLU A 84 -3.33 -35.93 -1.72
CA GLU A 84 -3.74 -35.29 -0.46
C GLU A 84 -5.27 -35.12 -0.39
N LEU A 85 -5.90 -34.65 -1.48
CA LEU A 85 -7.36 -34.54 -1.54
C LEU A 85 -8.02 -35.92 -1.49
N ALA A 86 -7.48 -36.94 -2.15
CA ALA A 86 -8.00 -38.30 -2.08
C ALA A 86 -7.85 -38.89 -0.67
N GLN A 87 -6.73 -38.64 0.02
CA GLN A 87 -6.52 -39.05 1.41
C GLN A 87 -7.50 -38.35 2.35
N GLN A 88 -7.73 -37.05 2.19
CA GLN A 88 -8.76 -36.32 2.94
C GLN A 88 -10.17 -36.87 2.69
N ASN A 89 -10.51 -37.22 1.45
CA ASN A 89 -11.79 -37.85 1.13
C ASN A 89 -11.91 -39.30 1.66
N VAL A 90 -10.80 -40.04 1.80
CA VAL A 90 -10.78 -41.39 2.39
C VAL A 90 -10.87 -41.33 3.92
N GLU A 91 -10.26 -40.33 4.53
CA GLU A 91 -10.35 -40.06 5.97
C GLU A 91 -11.75 -39.53 6.36
N GLU A 92 -12.42 -38.78 5.47
CA GLU A 92 -13.85 -38.44 5.59
C GLU A 92 -14.80 -39.61 5.31
N GLN A 93 -14.32 -40.73 4.73
CA GLN A 93 -15.12 -41.94 4.44
C GLN A 93 -14.82 -43.13 5.36
N GLN A 94 -13.96 -43.00 6.37
CA GLN A 94 -13.93 -43.97 7.48
C GLN A 94 -14.95 -43.58 8.56
N PRO A 95 -15.97 -44.42 8.82
CA PRO A 95 -17.00 -44.16 9.82
C PRO A 95 -16.48 -44.36 11.25
N GLU A 96 -16.67 -43.35 12.10
CA GLU A 96 -16.60 -43.50 13.56
C GLU A 96 -17.66 -44.50 14.04
N LEU A 97 -17.25 -45.48 14.86
CA LEU A 97 -18.15 -46.36 15.60
C LEU A 97 -18.06 -46.09 17.11
N LYS A 98 -19.25 -45.88 17.71
CA LYS A 98 -19.72 -46.09 19.12
C LYS A 98 -20.08 -44.80 19.93
N PRO A 99 -21.01 -44.87 20.92
CA PRO A 99 -22.42 -44.49 20.72
C PRO A 99 -22.94 -43.39 21.68
N LYS A 100 -24.14 -42.90 21.32
CA LYS A 100 -25.08 -41.97 21.99
C LYS A 100 -25.00 -41.81 23.53
N ALA A 101 -24.95 -40.55 23.98
CA ALA A 101 -25.72 -40.02 25.12
C ALA A 101 -25.84 -38.47 25.09
N VAL A 102 -27.07 -37.99 24.85
CA VAL A 102 -27.74 -36.76 25.35
C VAL A 102 -27.02 -35.40 25.30
N CYS A 103 -27.51 -34.46 24.49
CA CYS A 103 -28.37 -33.35 24.95
C CYS A 103 -28.78 -32.44 23.78
N GLU A 104 -30.08 -32.31 23.54
CA GLU A 104 -30.64 -31.31 22.63
C GLU A 104 -30.60 -29.93 23.30
N SER A 105 -30.03 -28.94 22.63
CA SER A 105 -30.44 -27.55 22.80
C SER A 105 -30.07 -26.67 21.61
N ALA A 106 -31.13 -26.17 20.96
CA ALA A 106 -31.25 -24.86 20.34
C ALA A 106 -30.42 -24.52 19.08
N ALA A 107 -31.17 -24.44 17.98
CA ALA A 107 -31.14 -23.35 17.00
C ALA A 107 -29.87 -23.15 16.15
N SER A 108 -29.85 -23.85 15.02
CA SER A 108 -29.28 -23.31 13.78
C SER A 108 -30.06 -23.87 12.59
N LYS A 109 -31.23 -23.30 12.31
CA LYS A 109 -31.80 -23.33 10.96
C LYS A 109 -30.89 -22.47 10.05
N ARG A 110 -29.71 -22.99 9.71
CA ARG A 110 -29.00 -22.51 8.53
C ARG A 110 -29.67 -23.21 7.37
N ASN A 111 -30.44 -22.43 6.63
CA ASN A 111 -31.03 -22.84 5.37
C ASN A 111 -29.86 -23.27 4.46
N VAL A 112 -29.56 -24.57 4.41
CA VAL A 112 -28.69 -25.15 3.39
C VAL A 112 -29.55 -25.33 2.15
N GLN A 113 -30.08 -24.23 1.63
CA GLN A 113 -30.47 -24.19 0.24
C GLN A 113 -29.15 -24.24 -0.51
N ALA A 114 -28.85 -25.43 -1.03
CA ALA A 114 -27.83 -25.62 -2.03
C ALA A 114 -27.98 -24.48 -3.04
N ILE A 115 -26.92 -23.68 -3.21
CA ILE A 115 -26.89 -22.62 -4.21
C ILE A 115 -26.95 -23.33 -5.56
N ILE A 116 -28.17 -23.54 -6.05
CA ILE A 116 -28.44 -24.04 -7.39
C ILE A 116 -28.02 -22.91 -8.31
N PHE A 117 -26.93 -23.16 -9.05
CA PHE A 117 -26.20 -22.18 -9.87
C PHE A 117 -27.03 -21.49 -10.97
N ASN A 118 -28.32 -21.80 -11.09
CA ASN A 118 -29.22 -21.26 -12.11
C ASN A 118 -30.42 -20.47 -11.56
N LYS A 119 -30.58 -20.35 -10.24
CA LYS A 119 -31.59 -19.46 -9.65
C LYS A 119 -30.88 -18.22 -9.10
N VAL A 120 -30.87 -17.14 -9.87
CA VAL A 120 -30.50 -15.82 -9.35
C VAL A 120 -31.69 -15.32 -8.52
N GLU A 121 -31.78 -15.80 -7.29
CA GLU A 121 -32.52 -15.07 -6.26
C GLU A 121 -31.72 -13.81 -5.98
N MET A 122 -32.17 -12.70 -6.55
CA MET A 122 -31.77 -11.38 -6.08
C MET A 122 -32.17 -11.34 -4.61
N VAL A 123 -31.22 -11.58 -3.69
CA VAL A 123 -31.41 -11.25 -2.28
C VAL A 123 -31.90 -9.82 -2.30
N GLU A 124 -33.13 -9.62 -1.85
CA GLU A 124 -33.81 -8.34 -1.74
C GLU A 124 -33.15 -7.52 -0.60
N GLU A 125 -31.82 -7.40 -0.62
CA GLU A 125 -31.11 -6.26 -0.08
C GLU A 125 -31.46 -5.08 -0.99
N GLY A 126 -32.72 -4.65 -0.87
CA GLY A 126 -33.22 -3.45 -1.51
C GLY A 126 -32.23 -2.32 -1.25
N TYR A 127 -31.99 -1.52 -2.27
CA TYR A 127 -31.11 -0.36 -2.18
C TYR A 127 -31.56 0.52 -1.00
N VAL A 128 -30.90 0.34 0.17
CA VAL A 128 -31.28 1.07 1.36
C VAL A 128 -30.89 2.52 1.12
N ASP A 129 -31.91 3.36 0.97
CA ASP A 129 -31.73 4.78 0.73
C ASP A 129 -30.82 5.40 1.78
N LYS A 130 -30.07 6.45 1.40
CA LYS A 130 -29.20 7.19 2.34
C LYS A 130 -29.98 7.66 3.58
N VAL A 131 -31.28 7.90 3.44
CA VAL A 131 -32.20 8.27 4.52
C VAL A 131 -32.46 7.09 5.47
N GLN A 132 -32.76 5.91 4.94
CA GLN A 132 -32.98 4.70 5.73
C GLN A 132 -31.71 4.26 6.47
N LYS A 133 -30.53 4.33 5.83
CA LYS A 133 -29.23 4.07 6.51
C LYS A 133 -28.98 5.00 7.70
N LYS A 134 -29.37 6.28 7.58
CA LYS A 134 -29.28 7.24 8.69
C LYS A 134 -30.25 6.89 9.82
N LYS A 135 -31.48 6.46 9.50
CA LYS A 135 -32.48 6.03 10.49
C LYS A 135 -32.00 4.78 11.25
N ASN A 136 -31.56 3.75 10.54
CA ASN A 136 -31.04 2.52 11.15
C ASN A 136 -29.82 2.80 12.02
N LYS A 137 -28.94 3.71 11.59
CA LYS A 137 -27.79 4.14 12.40
C LYS A 137 -28.23 4.85 13.68
N LYS A 138 -29.22 5.74 13.63
CA LYS A 138 -29.79 6.40 14.82
C LYS A 138 -30.41 5.38 15.77
N GLN A 139 -31.16 4.42 15.25
CA GLN A 139 -31.76 3.34 16.04
C GLN A 139 -30.72 2.41 16.69
N SER A 140 -29.58 2.19 16.02
CA SER A 140 -28.49 1.39 16.59
C SER A 140 -27.71 2.10 17.71
N MET A 141 -27.91 3.41 17.89
CA MET A 141 -27.22 4.19 18.92
C MET A 141 -27.95 4.05 20.26
N LYS A 142 -27.28 3.49 21.25
CA LYS A 142 -27.82 3.34 22.60
C LYS A 142 -27.80 4.70 23.31
N GLY A 143 -28.97 5.12 23.80
CA GLY A 143 -29.13 6.35 24.58
C GLY A 143 -28.77 7.65 23.85
N ASN A 144 -28.84 7.69 22.50
CA ASN A 144 -28.40 8.82 21.67
C ASN A 144 -26.91 9.23 21.81
N ILE A 145 -26.12 8.44 22.55
CA ILE A 145 -24.69 8.71 22.78
C ILE A 145 -23.88 7.96 21.73
N THR A 146 -23.06 8.71 20.99
CA THR A 146 -22.19 8.16 19.95
C THR A 146 -20.94 7.54 20.59
N PRO A 147 -20.60 6.26 20.34
CA PRO A 147 -19.41 5.68 20.95
C PRO A 147 -18.14 6.31 20.37
N LEU A 148 -17.21 6.69 21.25
CA LEU A 148 -15.96 7.35 20.88
C LEU A 148 -14.97 6.32 20.31
N THR A 149 -15.09 6.12 19.00
CA THR A 149 -14.44 5.03 18.29
C THR A 149 -13.59 5.52 17.12
N GLY A 150 -12.60 4.72 16.73
CA GLY A 150 -11.77 4.96 15.55
C GLY A 150 -10.35 5.44 15.83
N LYS A 151 -9.70 5.99 14.79
CA LYS A 151 -8.27 6.39 14.78
C LYS A 151 -8.07 7.88 14.41
N ASN A 152 -9.16 8.65 14.43
CA ASN A 152 -9.16 10.09 14.18
C ASN A 152 -9.02 10.84 15.49
N TYR A 153 -7.81 10.80 16.06
CA TYR A 153 -7.55 11.35 17.39
C TYR A 153 -7.88 12.85 17.53
N LYS A 154 -7.77 13.66 16.46
CA LYS A 154 -8.20 15.08 16.48
C LYS A 154 -9.71 15.24 16.68
N GLN A 155 -10.50 14.45 15.96
CA GLN A 155 -11.96 14.47 16.08
C GLN A 155 -12.41 13.86 17.40
N LEU A 156 -11.67 12.87 17.93
CA LEU A 156 -11.94 12.30 19.24
C LEU A 156 -11.71 13.34 20.34
N LEU A 157 -10.56 14.04 20.34
CA LEU A 157 -10.30 15.12 21.30
C LEU A 157 -11.40 16.19 21.28
N SER A 158 -11.73 16.71 20.10
CA SER A 158 -12.81 17.70 19.98
C SER A 158 -14.16 17.19 20.51
N ARG A 159 -14.45 15.89 20.39
CA ARG A 159 -15.67 15.30 20.95
C ARG A 159 -15.59 15.09 22.47
N VAL A 160 -14.42 14.76 23.01
CA VAL A 160 -14.22 14.67 24.46
C VAL A 160 -14.35 16.04 25.09
N GLU A 161 -13.65 17.04 24.55
CA GLU A 161 -13.70 18.44 24.99
C GLU A 161 -15.14 18.98 24.93
N ALA A 162 -15.87 18.73 23.83
CA ALA A 162 -17.27 19.13 23.72
C ALA A 162 -18.23 18.37 24.65
N ARG A 163 -17.85 17.19 25.16
CA ARG A 163 -18.63 16.50 26.20
C ARG A 163 -18.34 17.07 27.57
N ASN A 164 -17.06 17.30 27.87
CA ASN A 164 -16.63 17.86 29.15
C ASN A 164 -17.19 19.27 29.33
N ALA A 165 -17.12 20.13 28.31
CA ALA A 165 -17.74 21.45 28.33
C ALA A 165 -19.27 21.41 28.54
N LYS A 166 -19.97 20.38 28.04
CA LYS A 166 -21.40 20.19 28.29
C LYS A 166 -21.70 19.77 29.71
N LEU A 167 -20.84 18.93 30.30
CA LEU A 167 -20.97 18.53 31.69
C LEU A 167 -20.66 19.70 32.62
N GLU A 168 -19.59 20.45 32.36
CA GLU A 168 -19.21 21.66 33.11
C GLU A 168 -20.31 22.72 33.04
N GLY A 169 -20.78 23.06 31.85
CA GLY A 169 -21.87 24.03 31.68
C GLY A 169 -23.23 23.57 32.24
N LEU A 170 -23.40 22.28 32.54
CA LEU A 170 -24.56 21.78 33.29
C LEU A 170 -24.30 21.73 34.79
N ARG A 171 -23.08 21.42 35.25
CA ARG A 171 -22.70 21.52 36.67
C ARG A 171 -22.85 22.94 37.20
N GLU A 172 -22.51 23.93 36.39
CA GLU A 172 -22.67 25.36 36.71
C GLU A 172 -24.13 25.78 36.86
N LYS A 173 -25.06 25.09 36.19
CA LYS A 173 -26.50 25.43 36.20
C LYS A 173 -27.30 24.57 37.17
N ASP A 174 -27.16 23.25 37.03
CA ASP A 174 -27.92 22.20 37.69
C ASP A 174 -27.05 20.95 37.94
N GLU A 175 -26.58 20.78 39.18
CA GLU A 175 -25.75 19.64 39.55
C GLU A 175 -26.45 18.28 39.37
N ALA A 176 -27.76 18.21 39.65
CA ALA A 176 -28.53 16.97 39.55
C ALA A 176 -28.59 16.45 38.11
N LYS A 177 -28.86 17.34 37.13
CA LYS A 177 -28.90 16.99 35.70
C LYS A 177 -27.51 16.58 35.20
N ALA A 178 -26.45 17.18 35.73
CA ALA A 178 -25.08 16.78 35.41
C ALA A 178 -24.80 15.34 35.88
N ARG A 179 -25.18 14.98 37.11
CA ARG A 179 -25.01 13.61 37.63
C ARG A 179 -25.80 12.59 36.81
N ASP A 180 -27.05 12.88 36.47
CA ASP A 180 -27.86 12.00 35.62
C ASP A 180 -27.23 11.76 34.24
N LEU A 181 -26.63 12.80 33.64
CA LEU A 181 -25.95 12.66 32.35
C LEU A 181 -24.64 11.89 32.47
N GLU A 182 -23.87 12.12 33.54
CA GLU A 182 -22.67 11.34 33.82
C GLU A 182 -22.99 9.86 33.99
N GLU A 183 -24.05 9.53 34.73
CA GLU A 183 -24.54 8.16 34.92
C GLU A 183 -24.99 7.56 33.59
N LYS A 184 -25.77 8.27 32.79
CA LYS A 184 -26.16 7.82 31.44
C LYS A 184 -24.94 7.56 30.55
N ILE A 185 -23.92 8.40 30.60
CA ILE A 185 -22.66 8.20 29.86
C ILE A 185 -21.93 6.96 30.39
N LYS A 186 -21.80 6.78 31.71
CA LYS A 186 -21.16 5.61 32.32
C LYS A 186 -21.86 4.31 31.92
N TRP A 187 -23.19 4.25 32.05
CA TRP A 187 -23.98 3.07 31.71
C TRP A 187 -23.95 2.75 30.21
N THR A 188 -24.11 3.74 29.34
CA THR A 188 -24.00 3.51 27.89
C THR A 188 -22.60 3.08 27.48
N ASN A 189 -21.55 3.63 28.11
CA ASN A 189 -20.18 3.18 27.89
C ASN A 189 -19.97 1.72 28.34
N LEU A 190 -20.56 1.29 29.45
CA LEU A 190 -20.53 -0.11 29.89
C LEU A 190 -21.23 -1.04 28.89
N LEU A 191 -22.41 -0.65 28.38
CA LEU A 191 -23.13 -1.42 27.35
C LEU A 191 -22.29 -1.57 26.08
N TYR A 192 -21.69 -0.49 25.59
CA TYR A 192 -20.83 -0.54 24.41
C TYR A 192 -19.54 -1.36 24.65
N LYS A 193 -18.97 -1.33 25.86
CA LYS A 193 -17.83 -2.18 26.22
C LYS A 193 -18.22 -3.66 26.23
N ALA A 194 -19.43 -3.98 26.73
CA ALA A 194 -19.98 -5.34 26.70
C ALA A 194 -20.24 -5.84 25.27
N GLU A 195 -20.68 -4.95 24.36
CA GLU A 195 -20.77 -5.23 22.93
C GLU A 195 -19.40 -5.43 22.24
N GLY A 196 -18.29 -5.20 22.95
CA GLY A 196 -16.93 -5.33 22.43
C GLY A 196 -16.41 -4.09 21.71
N ILE A 197 -17.11 -2.96 21.79
CA ILE A 197 -16.68 -1.70 21.18
C ILE A 197 -15.59 -1.06 22.03
N LYS A 198 -14.41 -0.82 21.43
CA LYS A 198 -13.27 -0.16 22.08
C LYS A 198 -13.46 1.36 22.12
N ILE A 199 -13.94 1.85 23.26
CA ILE A 199 -14.14 3.28 23.54
C ILE A 199 -12.80 3.92 23.95
N LYS A 200 -12.53 5.13 23.44
CA LYS A 200 -11.30 5.89 23.70
C LYS A 200 -11.64 7.30 24.18
N ASP A 201 -11.88 7.42 25.48
CA ASP A 201 -12.33 8.66 26.10
C ASP A 201 -11.20 9.44 26.80
N ASP A 202 -10.02 8.84 27.00
CA ASP A 202 -8.92 9.47 27.74
C ASP A 202 -8.19 10.56 26.91
N GLU A 203 -8.26 11.81 27.37
CA GLU A 203 -7.64 12.96 26.68
C GLU A 203 -6.13 12.83 26.54
N GLU A 204 -5.43 12.45 27.60
CA GLU A 204 -3.97 12.32 27.62
C GLU A 204 -3.50 11.23 26.64
N MET A 205 -4.19 10.08 26.61
CA MET A 205 -3.87 9.01 25.66
C MET A 205 -4.15 9.43 24.21
N LEU A 206 -5.21 10.22 23.97
CA LEU A 206 -5.50 10.76 22.64
C LEU A 206 -4.43 11.76 22.19
N ARG A 207 -3.96 12.64 23.09
CA ARG A 207 -2.85 13.58 22.84
C ARG A 207 -1.54 12.84 22.56
N THR A 208 -1.19 11.83 23.36
CA THR A 208 0.02 11.02 23.12
C THR A 208 -0.08 10.22 21.81
N ALA A 209 -1.26 9.70 21.46
CA ALA A 209 -1.50 9.03 20.19
C ALA A 209 -1.35 9.97 18.99
N LEU A 210 -1.77 11.24 19.12
CA LEU A 210 -1.50 12.27 18.11
C LEU A 210 0.00 12.52 17.94
N LYS A 211 0.72 12.77 19.03
CA LYS A 211 2.18 12.98 19.01
C LYS A 211 2.89 11.80 18.33
N LYS A 212 2.55 10.55 18.68
CA LYS A 212 3.09 9.34 18.04
C LYS A 212 2.77 9.28 16.53
N LYS A 213 1.58 9.71 16.12
CA LYS A 213 1.17 9.75 14.69
C LYS A 213 1.96 10.79 13.91
N GLU A 214 2.22 11.94 14.51
CA GLU A 214 3.01 13.03 13.93
C GLU A 214 4.48 12.66 13.84
N GLN A 215 5.07 12.06 14.88
CA GLN A 215 6.42 11.51 14.84
C GLN A 215 6.60 10.50 13.70
N LYS A 216 5.66 9.55 13.53
CA LYS A 216 5.70 8.59 12.40
C LYS A 216 5.56 9.26 11.03
N ARG A 217 4.87 10.40 10.93
CA ARG A 217 4.80 11.19 9.69
C ARG A 217 6.10 11.92 9.44
N ALA A 218 6.69 12.55 10.46
CA ALA A 218 7.96 13.24 10.38
C ALA A 218 9.10 12.28 9.99
N GLN A 219 9.19 11.10 10.62
CA GLN A 219 10.17 10.08 10.26
C GLN A 219 10.03 9.63 8.79
N ARG A 220 8.79 9.44 8.31
CA ARG A 220 8.58 9.13 6.89
C ARG A 220 9.03 10.27 6.00
N LYS A 221 8.68 11.52 6.33
CA LYS A 221 9.10 12.71 5.57
C LYS A 221 10.63 12.82 5.51
N LYS A 222 11.32 12.62 6.63
CA LYS A 222 12.79 12.60 6.72
C LYS A 222 13.39 11.52 5.81
N LYS A 223 12.92 10.27 5.94
CA LYS A 223 13.38 9.16 5.08
C LYS A 223 13.17 9.45 3.58
N TRP A 224 12.03 10.02 3.21
CA TRP A 224 11.78 10.40 1.82
C TRP A 224 12.70 11.53 1.35
N ALA A 225 12.96 12.53 2.19
CA ALA A 225 13.88 13.63 1.90
C ALA A 225 15.33 13.11 1.74
N GLU A 226 15.78 12.24 2.64
CA GLU A 226 17.08 11.55 2.56
C GLU A 226 17.20 10.74 1.27
N LEU A 227 16.17 9.98 0.89
CA LEU A 227 16.18 9.22 -0.35
C LEU A 227 16.25 10.12 -1.59
N SER A 228 15.52 11.25 -1.62
CA SER A 228 15.62 12.21 -2.71
C SER A 228 16.98 12.91 -2.76
N GLY A 229 17.54 13.28 -1.61
CA GLY A 229 18.87 13.89 -1.51
C GLY A 229 19.96 12.94 -2.00
N ASN A 230 19.95 11.69 -1.54
CA ASN A 230 20.89 10.66 -1.97
C ASN A 230 20.81 10.36 -3.47
N LEU A 231 19.62 10.44 -4.06
CA LEU A 231 19.44 10.26 -5.50
C LEU A 231 20.04 11.43 -6.28
N ALA A 232 19.76 12.67 -5.85
CA ALA A 232 20.34 13.87 -6.45
C ALA A 232 21.87 13.89 -6.33
N GLU A 233 22.41 13.53 -5.17
CA GLU A 233 23.85 13.43 -4.92
C GLU A 233 24.49 12.39 -5.86
N LYS A 234 23.91 11.19 -5.99
CA LYS A 234 24.41 10.17 -6.93
C LYS A 234 24.38 10.64 -8.38
N MET A 235 23.38 11.42 -8.77
CA MET A 235 23.33 12.02 -10.11
C MET A 235 24.44 13.06 -10.30
N GLN A 236 24.64 13.94 -9.33
CA GLN A 236 25.72 14.93 -9.34
C GLN A 236 27.10 14.29 -9.37
N GLN A 237 27.37 13.31 -8.51
CA GLN A 237 28.64 12.56 -8.49
C GLN A 237 28.96 11.92 -9.85
N ARG A 238 27.95 11.39 -10.55
CA ARG A 238 28.13 10.85 -11.91
C ARG A 238 28.48 11.94 -12.92
N GLN A 239 27.80 13.07 -12.84
CA GLN A 239 28.06 14.22 -13.70
C GLN A 239 29.45 14.80 -13.45
N ASP A 240 29.84 14.96 -12.18
CA ASP A 240 31.16 15.45 -11.77
C ASP A 240 32.28 14.50 -12.19
N LYS A 241 32.06 13.18 -12.08
CA LYS A 241 33.00 12.19 -12.60
C LYS A 241 33.17 12.35 -14.11
N ARG A 242 32.09 12.60 -14.85
CA ARG A 242 32.14 12.83 -16.30
C ARG A 242 32.88 14.13 -16.63
N THR A 243 32.58 15.24 -15.95
CA THR A 243 33.24 16.53 -16.19
C THR A 243 34.74 16.45 -15.87
N ARG A 244 35.12 15.87 -14.73
CA ARG A 244 36.53 15.62 -14.36
C ARG A 244 37.25 14.75 -15.40
N ASN A 245 36.63 13.67 -15.87
CA ASN A 245 37.24 12.82 -16.90
C ASN A 245 37.42 13.55 -18.24
N ILE A 246 36.47 14.39 -18.64
CA ILE A 246 36.58 15.21 -19.85
C ILE A 246 37.71 16.24 -19.70
N GLN A 247 37.78 16.93 -18.56
CA GLN A 247 38.84 17.89 -18.25
C GLN A 247 40.23 17.22 -18.27
N LYS A 248 40.38 16.08 -17.61
CA LYS A 248 41.62 15.28 -17.65
C LYS A 248 42.02 14.90 -19.08
N ARG A 249 41.06 14.46 -19.92
CA ARG A 249 41.34 14.16 -21.34
C ARG A 249 41.79 15.40 -22.12
N LYS A 250 41.20 16.57 -21.86
CA LYS A 250 41.62 17.84 -22.49
C LYS A 250 43.03 18.23 -22.04
N GLN A 251 43.31 18.17 -20.74
CA GLN A 251 44.62 18.45 -20.15
C GLN A 251 45.70 17.52 -20.71
N LEU A 252 45.46 16.20 -20.74
CA LEU A 252 46.38 15.23 -21.33
C LEU A 252 46.65 15.50 -22.82
N LYS A 253 45.64 15.95 -23.59
CA LYS A 253 45.86 16.35 -24.99
C LYS A 253 46.74 17.60 -25.09
N THR A 254 46.51 18.61 -24.24
CA THR A 254 47.33 19.83 -24.22
C THR A 254 48.76 19.54 -23.76
N GLU A 255 48.95 18.72 -22.71
CA GLU A 255 50.26 18.30 -22.21
C GLU A 255 51.01 17.47 -23.24
N LYS A 256 50.35 16.52 -23.93
CA LYS A 256 50.98 15.78 -25.04
C LYS A 256 51.47 16.72 -26.15
N LYS A 257 50.72 17.78 -26.46
CA LYS A 257 51.16 18.80 -27.43
C LYS A 257 52.36 19.60 -26.90
N LYS A 258 52.33 20.04 -25.64
CA LYS A 258 53.46 20.73 -24.97
C LYS A 258 54.72 19.86 -24.95
N ASN A 259 54.60 18.58 -24.56
CA ASN A 259 55.72 17.64 -24.51
C ASN A 259 56.31 17.36 -25.89
N LYS A 260 55.49 17.28 -26.94
CA LYS A 260 55.98 17.18 -28.33
C LYS A 260 56.75 18.43 -28.76
N ALA A 261 56.32 19.62 -28.35
CA ALA A 261 57.03 20.87 -28.64
C ALA A 261 58.38 20.93 -27.92
N ARG A 262 58.42 20.58 -26.62
CA ARG A 262 59.66 20.45 -25.84
C ARG A 262 60.65 19.48 -26.47
N LYS A 263 60.20 18.29 -26.88
CA LYS A 263 61.04 17.28 -27.56
C LYS A 263 61.62 17.77 -28.90
N LYS A 264 60.95 18.73 -29.54
CA LYS A 264 61.44 19.39 -30.77
C LYS A 264 62.29 20.64 -30.49
N GLY A 265 62.65 20.90 -29.23
CA GLY A 265 63.47 22.05 -28.83
C GLY A 265 62.73 23.40 -28.80
N ARG A 266 61.38 23.43 -28.92
CA ARG A 266 60.62 24.68 -28.85
C ARG A 266 60.39 25.09 -27.39
N VAL A 267 60.81 26.30 -27.03
CA VAL A 267 60.58 26.90 -25.70
C VAL A 267 59.13 27.36 -25.59
N LEU A 268 58.42 26.93 -24.55
CA LEU A 268 57.04 27.37 -24.27
C LEU A 268 57.03 28.61 -23.34
N PRO A 269 56.03 29.49 -23.45
CA PRO A 269 55.88 30.64 -22.55
C PRO A 269 55.80 30.27 -21.06
N GLU A 270 55.31 29.07 -20.74
CA GLU A 270 55.27 28.55 -19.37
C GLU A 270 56.66 28.22 -18.81
N ASP A 271 57.62 27.89 -19.66
CA ASP A 271 59.00 27.59 -19.25
C ASP A 271 59.77 28.87 -18.96
N LEU A 272 59.51 29.93 -19.73
CA LEU A 272 60.04 31.27 -19.47
C LEU A 272 59.53 31.82 -18.13
N LYS A 273 58.24 31.61 -17.83
CA LYS A 273 57.67 31.99 -16.52
C LYS A 273 58.22 31.15 -15.35
N LYS A 274 58.59 29.89 -15.59
CA LYS A 274 59.23 29.04 -14.58
C LYS A 274 60.70 29.35 -14.35
N ALA A 275 61.40 29.88 -15.37
CA ALA A 275 62.80 30.27 -15.27
C ALA A 275 63.00 31.69 -14.71
N ALA A 276 61.93 32.50 -14.67
CA ALA A 276 61.92 33.84 -14.10
C ALA A 276 61.55 33.87 -12.60
N VAL A 277 61.23 32.72 -12.01
CA VAL A 277 61.02 32.51 -10.57
C VAL A 277 62.21 31.70 -10.05
#